data_AF-A0A401QBT2-F1
#
_entry.id   AF-A0A401QBT2-F1
#
_cell.length_a   1.000
_cell.length_b   1.000
_cell.length_c   1.000
_cell.angle_alpha   90.00
_cell.angle_beta   90.00
_cell.angle_gamma   90.00
#
_symmetry.space_group_name_H-M   'P 1'
#
loop_
_entity.id
_entity.type
_entity.pdbx_description
1 polymer ?
#
loop_
_entity_poly.entity_id
_entity_poly.type
_entity_poly.pdbx_seq_one_letter_code
_entity_poly.pdbx_strand_id
1 'polypeptide(L)'
;MCEKRFTTKIGLGQHERHEHPALRNEKRLESSRVMSKPGRRDQKWSTEEVAFWRQLMCEDQERLKDIDNWRPITIDPLLLRLFTKIMAKGLSETVWINPRQKGFLAATPGCNENIAILENIIKGAKKNRKDLALVFVDLAKAFDSVGHKLLVKALQRMRLPPDFTTMVTYLYTGNTTMVE
;
A
#
# COMPACT_ATOMS: atom_id res chain seq x y z
N MET A 1 -18.26 20.38 11.73
CA MET A 1 -19.11 19.56 10.82
C MET A 1 -18.61 19.77 9.41
N CYS A 2 -18.57 18.75 8.56
CA CYS A 2 -18.07 18.86 7.18
C CYS A 2 -19.10 19.56 6.28
N GLU A 3 -18.63 20.51 5.46
CA GLU A 3 -19.47 21.36 4.60
C GLU A 3 -19.67 20.81 3.17
N LYS A 4 -19.07 19.66 2.85
CA LYS A 4 -19.15 19.05 1.51
C LYS A 4 -20.56 18.52 1.24
N ARG A 5 -21.17 18.95 0.13
CA ARG A 5 -22.51 18.50 -0.33
C ARG A 5 -22.37 17.52 -1.49
N PHE A 6 -23.16 16.44 -1.46
CA PHE A 6 -23.15 15.40 -2.48
C PHE A 6 -24.54 15.23 -3.09
N THR A 7 -24.61 15.16 -4.41
CA THR A 7 -25.86 15.00 -5.17
C THR A 7 -26.39 13.57 -5.13
N THR A 8 -25.53 12.59 -4.84
CA THR A 8 -25.90 11.17 -4.81
C THR A 8 -25.66 10.54 -3.43
N LYS A 9 -26.53 9.61 -3.04
CA LYS A 9 -26.34 8.79 -1.83
C LYS A 9 -25.06 7.96 -1.89
N ILE A 10 -24.65 7.54 -3.10
CA ILE A 10 -23.40 6.80 -3.32
C ILE A 10 -22.19 7.69 -3.03
N GLY A 11 -22.18 8.91 -3.57
CA GLY A 11 -21.11 9.89 -3.34
C GLY A 11 -21.00 10.29 -1.87
N LEU A 12 -22.14 10.58 -1.22
CA LEU A 12 -22.17 10.83 0.22
C LEU A 12 -21.61 9.65 1.02
N GLY A 13 -22.03 8.42 0.68
CA GLY A 13 -21.57 7.22 1.36
C GLY A 13 -20.10 6.85 1.08
N GLN A 14 -19.51 7.28 -0.03
CA GLN A 14 -18.06 7.20 -0.28
C GLN A 14 -17.33 8.26 0.54
N HIS A 15 -17.78 9.51 0.54
CA HIS A 15 -17.20 10.55 1.37
C HIS A 15 -17.19 10.20 2.85
N GLU A 16 -18.32 9.77 3.42
CA GLU A 16 -18.41 9.31 4.81
C GLU A 16 -17.50 8.10 5.11
N ARG A 17 -17.19 7.26 4.10
CA ARG A 17 -16.25 6.14 4.27
C ARG A 17 -14.81 6.60 4.45
N HIS A 18 -14.40 7.60 3.69
CA HIS A 18 -13.00 8.05 3.64
C HIS A 18 -12.70 9.14 4.66
N GLU A 19 -13.65 10.05 4.87
CA GLU A 19 -13.43 11.30 5.62
C GLU A 19 -14.05 11.24 7.01
N HIS A 20 -15.13 10.45 7.18
CA HIS A 20 -15.86 10.35 8.45
C HIS A 20 -16.13 8.91 8.89
N PRO A 21 -15.10 8.05 8.93
CA PRO A 21 -15.28 6.62 9.19
C PRO A 21 -15.88 6.34 10.59
N ALA A 22 -15.62 7.20 11.59
CA ALA A 22 -16.19 7.07 12.93
C ALA A 22 -17.69 7.42 12.99
N LEU A 23 -18.12 8.56 12.43
CA LEU A 23 -19.53 8.94 12.34
C LEU A 23 -20.34 7.89 11.57
N ARG A 24 -19.72 7.30 10.53
CA ARG A 24 -20.32 6.19 9.78
C ARG A 24 -20.48 4.93 10.63
N ASN A 25 -19.53 4.63 11.52
CA ASN A 25 -19.63 3.49 12.43
C ASN A 25 -20.71 3.73 13.51
N GLU A 26 -20.79 4.94 14.06
CA GLU A 26 -21.85 5.37 14.99
C GLU A 26 -23.25 5.21 14.36
N LYS A 27 -23.46 5.75 13.15
CA LYS A 27 -24.72 5.56 12.39
C LYS A 27 -25.10 4.08 12.18
N ARG A 28 -24.12 3.17 12.07
CA ARG A 28 -24.33 1.72 11.92
C ARG A 28 -24.61 0.99 13.23
N LEU A 29 -24.14 1.55 14.34
CA LEU A 29 -24.47 1.07 15.68
C LEU A 29 -25.91 1.47 16.04
N GLU A 30 -26.30 2.70 15.68
CA GLU A 30 -27.65 3.25 15.88
C GLU A 30 -28.71 2.64 14.96
N SER A 31 -28.34 2.23 13.73
CA SER A 31 -29.25 1.54 12.82
C SER A 31 -29.61 0.17 13.40
N SER A 32 -30.76 0.10 14.08
CA SER A 32 -31.35 -1.09 14.66
C SER A 32 -31.53 -2.20 13.62
N ARG A 33 -30.93 -3.37 13.91
CA ARG A 33 -31.17 -4.70 13.28
C ARG A 33 -31.88 -4.68 11.92
N VAL A 34 -31.18 -4.35 10.85
CA VAL A 34 -31.52 -4.95 9.55
C VAL A 34 -30.81 -6.30 9.55
N MET A 35 -31.56 -7.40 9.51
CA MET A 35 -30.96 -8.73 9.35
C MET A 35 -30.01 -8.69 8.15
N SER A 36 -28.70 -8.77 8.43
CA SER A 36 -27.71 -8.98 7.38
C SER A 36 -28.10 -10.24 6.63
N LYS A 37 -28.15 -10.18 5.29
CA LYS A 37 -28.32 -11.39 4.47
C LYS A 37 -27.33 -12.46 4.95
N PRO A 38 -27.74 -13.75 5.05
CA PRO A 38 -26.89 -14.80 5.59
C PRO A 38 -25.53 -14.80 4.88
N GLY A 39 -24.43 -14.75 5.65
CA GLY A 39 -23.07 -14.78 5.13
C GLY A 39 -22.35 -13.43 5.01
N ARG A 40 -23.03 -12.29 5.21
CA ARG A 40 -22.36 -10.98 5.25
C ARG A 40 -21.97 -10.63 6.69
N ARG A 41 -20.67 -10.63 7.00
CA ARG A 41 -20.18 -10.11 8.30
C ARG A 41 -20.58 -8.64 8.44
N ASP A 42 -21.29 -8.32 9.52
CA ASP A 42 -21.52 -6.94 9.93
C ASP A 42 -20.18 -6.34 10.35
N GLN A 43 -19.59 -5.55 9.46
CA GLN A 43 -18.31 -4.89 9.66
C GLN A 43 -18.55 -3.63 10.51
N LYS A 44 -18.86 -3.85 11.78
CA LYS A 44 -18.95 -2.82 12.83
C LYS A 44 -17.67 -2.88 13.65
N TRP A 45 -17.04 -1.73 13.84
CA TRP A 45 -15.84 -1.66 14.68
C TRP A 45 -16.23 -1.46 16.14
N SER A 46 -15.49 -2.09 17.05
CA SER A 46 -15.64 -1.90 18.49
C SER A 46 -15.26 -0.48 18.90
N THR A 47 -15.68 -0.05 20.08
CA THR A 47 -15.28 1.24 20.67
C THR A 47 -13.77 1.33 20.86
N GLU A 48 -13.13 0.22 21.22
CA GLU A 48 -11.67 0.10 21.33
C GLU A 48 -10.98 0.24 19.97
N GLU A 49 -11.51 -0.42 18.93
CA GLU A 49 -11.00 -0.29 17.56
C GLU A 49 -11.15 1.14 17.06
N VAL A 50 -12.30 1.78 17.28
CA VAL A 50 -12.51 3.19 16.89
C VAL A 50 -11.58 4.13 17.67
N ALA A 51 -11.35 3.90 18.96
CA ALA A 51 -10.41 4.68 19.76
C ALA A 51 -8.96 4.50 19.29
N PHE A 52 -8.56 3.27 19.00
CA PHE A 52 -7.27 2.94 18.42
C PHE A 52 -7.09 3.60 17.05
N TRP A 53 -8.11 3.53 16.18
CA TRP A 53 -8.12 4.24 14.90
C TRP A 53 -8.03 5.76 15.08
N ARG A 54 -8.76 6.35 16.02
CA ARG A 54 -8.67 7.79 16.31
C ARG A 54 -7.29 8.19 16.82
N GLN A 55 -6.63 7.33 17.58
CA GLN A 55 -5.25 7.54 18.04
C GLN A 55 -4.24 7.41 16.89
N LEU A 56 -4.43 6.46 15.98
CA LEU A 56 -3.58 6.25 14.81
C LEU A 56 -3.77 7.34 13.73
N MET A 57 -5.00 7.83 13.59
CA MET A 57 -5.43 8.88 12.66
C MET A 57 -5.37 10.29 13.28
N CYS A 58 -4.90 10.41 14.53
CA CYS A 58 -4.46 11.69 15.05
C CYS A 58 -3.15 12.03 14.32
N GLU A 59 -3.31 12.41 13.06
CA GLU A 59 -2.28 13.01 12.24
C GLU A 59 -1.81 14.23 13.02
N ASP A 60 -0.59 14.13 13.53
CA ASP A 60 0.11 15.25 14.12
C ASP A 60 0.10 16.37 13.07
N GLN A 61 -0.81 17.35 13.21
CA GLN A 61 -1.05 18.36 12.18
C GLN A 61 0.21 19.18 11.91
N GLU A 62 1.16 19.19 12.84
CA GLU A 62 2.48 19.77 12.65
C GLU A 62 3.34 18.95 11.67
N ARG A 63 3.25 17.61 11.68
CA ARG A 63 3.95 16.75 10.71
C ARG A 63 3.46 16.95 9.29
N LEU A 64 2.18 17.24 9.09
CA LEU A 64 1.63 17.53 7.76
C LEU A 64 2.12 18.86 7.18
N LYS A 65 2.62 19.79 8.01
CA LYS A 65 3.22 21.05 7.54
C LYS A 65 4.60 20.86 6.94
N ASP A 66 5.29 19.78 7.32
CA ASP A 66 6.61 19.46 6.79
C ASP A 66 6.46 18.72 5.45
N ILE A 67 7.00 19.32 4.40
CA ILE A 67 6.97 18.79 3.03
C ILE A 67 7.65 17.42 2.93
N ASP A 68 8.61 17.13 3.82
CA ASP A 68 9.31 15.85 3.83
C ASP A 68 8.44 14.66 4.22
N ASN A 69 7.29 14.90 4.87
CA ASN A 69 6.31 13.87 5.20
C ASN A 69 5.36 13.55 4.04
N TRP A 70 5.40 14.33 2.95
CA TRP A 70 4.60 14.07 1.76
C TRP A 70 5.31 13.10 0.83
N ARG A 71 4.53 12.22 0.19
CA ARG A 71 5.01 11.35 -0.90
C ARG A 71 4.49 11.89 -2.22
N PRO A 72 5.33 12.53 -3.05
CA PRO A 72 4.88 13.02 -4.35
C PRO A 72 4.49 11.83 -5.24
N ILE A 73 3.35 11.96 -5.92
CA ILE A 73 2.91 10.99 -6.93
C ILE A 73 3.14 11.63 -8.29
N THR A 74 4.12 11.11 -9.04
CA THR A 74 4.35 11.55 -10.42
C THR A 74 3.38 10.82 -11.36
N ILE A 75 2.68 11.57 -12.20
CA ILE A 75 1.79 11.01 -13.21
C ILE A 75 2.49 11.08 -14.56
N ASP A 76 2.95 9.93 -15.04
CA ASP A 76 3.62 9.82 -16.33
C ASP A 76 2.64 9.98 -17.52
N PRO A 77 3.12 10.46 -18.68
CA PRO A 77 2.35 10.44 -19.92
C PRO A 77 1.85 9.04 -20.27
N LEU A 78 0.67 8.95 -20.88
CA LEU A 78 0.01 7.66 -21.19
C LEU A 78 0.92 6.71 -21.98
N LEU A 79 1.65 7.22 -22.97
CA LEU A 79 2.55 6.42 -23.80
C LEU A 79 3.68 5.81 -22.97
N LEU A 80 4.27 6.59 -22.06
CA LEU A 80 5.33 6.11 -21.17
C LEU A 80 4.80 5.06 -20.20
N ARG A 81 3.59 5.24 -19.65
CA ARG A 81 2.93 4.25 -18.79
C ARG A 81 2.64 2.94 -19.51
N LEU A 82 2.17 3.01 -20.76
CA LEU A 82 1.93 1.82 -21.57
C LEU A 82 3.24 1.09 -21.87
N PHE A 83 4.25 1.84 -22.28
CA PHE A 83 5.57 1.32 -22.60
C PHE A 83 6.22 0.61 -21.39
N THR A 84 6.31 1.29 -20.25
CA THR A 84 6.86 0.74 -19.01
C THR A 84 6.07 -0.47 -18.50
N LYS A 85 4.74 -0.50 -18.67
CA LYS A 85 3.91 -1.65 -18.34
C LYS A 85 4.26 -2.89 -19.18
N ILE A 86 4.50 -2.72 -20.47
CA ILE A 86 4.92 -3.83 -21.35
C ILE A 86 6.28 -4.36 -20.91
N MET A 87 7.24 -3.48 -20.65
CA MET A 87 8.56 -3.88 -20.15
C MET A 87 8.47 -4.60 -18.80
N ALA A 88 7.68 -4.08 -17.86
CA ALA A 88 7.51 -4.68 -16.54
C ALA A 88 6.92 -6.09 -16.62
N LYS A 89 5.97 -6.32 -17.54
CA LYS A 89 5.42 -7.65 -17.80
C LYS A 89 6.51 -8.62 -18.29
N GLY A 90 7.27 -8.24 -19.32
CA GLY A 90 8.35 -9.09 -19.83
C GLY A 90 9.43 -9.38 -18.77
N LEU A 91 9.74 -8.40 -17.94
CA LEU A 91 10.68 -8.56 -16.82
C LEU A 91 10.14 -9.56 -15.79
N SER A 92 8.86 -9.48 -15.44
CA SER A 92 8.24 -10.37 -14.45
C SER A 92 8.20 -11.84 -14.90
N GLU A 93 8.17 -12.09 -16.20
CA GLU A 93 8.18 -13.45 -16.79
C GLU A 93 9.61 -14.00 -16.91
N THR A 94 10.61 -13.12 -17.04
CA THR A 94 12.01 -13.51 -17.28
C THR A 94 12.82 -13.67 -16.00
N VAL A 95 12.51 -12.84 -14.98
CA VAL A 95 13.33 -12.73 -13.77
C VAL A 95 12.82 -13.65 -12.67
N TRP A 96 13.73 -14.44 -12.11
CA TRP A 96 13.45 -15.19 -10.90
C TRP A 96 13.47 -14.27 -9.67
N ILE A 97 12.31 -14.12 -9.02
CA ILE A 97 12.15 -13.38 -7.77
C ILE A 97 12.00 -14.38 -6.62
N ASN A 98 12.53 -14.03 -5.44
CA ASN A 98 12.42 -14.87 -4.25
C ASN A 98 10.92 -15.17 -3.96
N PRO A 99 10.51 -16.44 -3.76
CA PRO A 99 9.12 -16.79 -3.46
C PRO A 99 8.53 -16.12 -2.22
N ARG A 100 9.37 -15.62 -1.30
CA ARG A 100 8.97 -14.85 -0.12
C ARG A 100 8.62 -13.40 -0.44
N GLN A 101 9.07 -12.86 -1.58
CA GLN A 101 8.61 -11.58 -2.06
C GLN A 101 7.17 -11.74 -2.50
N LYS A 102 6.27 -10.97 -1.91
CA LYS A 102 4.84 -10.99 -2.26
C LYS A 102 4.31 -9.64 -2.71
N GLY A 103 5.09 -8.57 -2.48
CA GLY A 103 4.76 -7.22 -2.95
C GLY A 103 5.05 -7.07 -4.44
N PHE A 104 4.18 -6.33 -5.13
CA PHE A 104 4.31 -5.98 -6.57
C PHE A 104 4.36 -7.17 -7.55
N LEU A 105 3.89 -8.36 -7.13
CA LEU A 105 3.75 -9.52 -8.00
C LEU A 105 2.30 -9.71 -8.45
N ALA A 106 2.11 -10.06 -9.71
CA ALA A 106 0.79 -10.39 -10.25
C ALA A 106 0.22 -11.65 -9.59
N ALA A 107 -1.11 -11.72 -9.50
CA ALA A 107 -1.87 -12.91 -9.11
C ALA A 107 -1.48 -13.55 -7.76
N THR A 108 -0.88 -12.79 -6.84
CA THR A 108 -0.44 -13.30 -5.53
C THR A 108 -1.26 -12.65 -4.40
N PRO A 109 -1.97 -13.40 -3.53
CA PRO A 109 -2.66 -12.87 -2.35
C PRO A 109 -1.66 -12.52 -1.24
N GLY A 110 -0.71 -11.63 -1.56
CA GLY A 110 0.56 -11.51 -0.86
C GLY A 110 0.46 -11.12 0.61
N CYS A 111 -0.33 -10.10 0.92
CA CYS A 111 -0.49 -9.61 2.28
C CYS A 111 -1.15 -10.67 3.18
N ASN A 112 -2.21 -11.31 2.68
CA ASN A 112 -2.96 -12.31 3.44
C ASN A 112 -2.09 -13.54 3.76
N GLU A 113 -1.29 -14.00 2.80
CA GLU A 113 -0.37 -15.13 2.99
C GLU A 113 0.71 -14.79 4.04
N ASN A 114 1.34 -13.62 3.93
CA ASN A 114 2.36 -13.18 4.89
C ASN A 114 1.80 -13.01 6.31
N ILE A 115 0.60 -12.46 6.44
CA ILE A 115 -0.09 -12.33 7.73
C ILE A 115 -0.38 -13.71 8.32
N ALA A 116 -0.92 -14.65 7.53
CA ALA A 116 -1.22 -16.00 7.99
C ALA A 116 0.05 -16.75 8.43
N ILE A 117 1.16 -16.61 7.69
CA ILE A 117 2.46 -17.17 8.07
C ILE A 117 2.93 -16.58 9.40
N LEU A 118 2.90 -15.25 9.54
CA LEU A 118 3.30 -14.58 10.77
C LEU A 118 2.47 -15.01 11.98
N GLU A 119 1.15 -15.08 11.82
CA GLU A 119 0.25 -15.57 12.87
C GLU A 119 0.59 -17.00 13.29
N ASN A 120 0.88 -17.89 12.34
CA ASN A 120 1.22 -19.27 12.61
C ASN A 120 2.56 -19.39 13.35
N ILE A 121 3.55 -18.56 13.00
CA ILE A 121 4.83 -18.48 13.73
C ILE A 121 4.60 -18.06 15.18
N ILE A 122 3.80 -17.01 15.41
CA ILE A 122 3.47 -16.51 16.75
C ILE A 122 2.71 -17.58 17.56
N LYS A 123 1.69 -18.20 16.97
CA LYS A 123 0.90 -19.27 17.62
C LYS A 123 1.78 -20.48 17.96
N GLY A 124 2.68 -20.87 17.06
CA GLY A 124 3.63 -21.96 17.25
C GLY A 124 4.62 -21.70 18.39
N ALA A 125 5.18 -20.49 18.47
CA ALA A 125 6.06 -20.10 19.56
C ALA A 125 5.34 -20.15 20.93
N LYS A 126 4.12 -19.59 21.00
CA LYS A 126 3.28 -19.64 22.21
C LYS A 126 2.96 -21.06 22.64
N LYS A 127 2.54 -21.93 21.71
CA LYS A 127 2.20 -23.33 21.99
C LYS A 127 3.39 -24.11 22.55
N ASN A 128 4.58 -23.85 22.01
CA ASN A 128 5.80 -24.57 22.39
C ASN A 128 6.59 -23.88 23.51
N ARG A 129 6.08 -22.77 24.08
CA ARG A 129 6.76 -21.95 25.09
C ARG A 129 8.19 -21.58 24.69
N LYS A 130 8.38 -21.20 23.43
CA LYS A 130 9.66 -20.75 22.90
C LYS A 130 9.70 -19.23 22.80
N ASP A 131 10.87 -18.65 23.04
CA ASP A 131 11.12 -17.25 22.78
C ASP A 131 11.06 -16.95 21.28
N LEU A 132 10.45 -15.82 20.92
CA LEU A 132 10.32 -15.35 19.55
C LEU A 132 10.59 -13.84 19.51
N ALA A 133 11.58 -13.45 18.72
CA ALA A 133 11.84 -12.04 18.38
C ALA A 133 11.33 -11.76 16.97
N LEU A 134 10.57 -10.67 16.80
CA LEU A 134 10.12 -10.17 15.50
C LEU A 134 10.81 -8.84 15.21
N VAL A 135 11.38 -8.71 14.02
CA VAL A 135 12.05 -7.49 13.56
C VAL A 135 11.30 -6.97 12.33
N PHE A 136 10.78 -5.75 12.43
CA PHE A 136 10.15 -5.04 11.33
C PHE A 136 11.15 -4.02 10.77
N VAL A 137 11.49 -4.15 9.50
CA VAL A 137 12.42 -3.25 8.80
C VAL A 137 11.63 -2.52 7.72
N ASP A 138 11.70 -1.20 7.73
CA ASP A 138 11.14 -0.35 6.68
C ASP A 138 12.22 0.59 6.13
N LEU A 139 12.14 0.89 4.83
CA LEU A 139 13.10 1.76 4.15
C LEU A 139 12.49 3.16 3.98
N ALA A 140 13.12 4.15 4.60
CA ALA A 140 12.71 5.56 4.48
C ALA A 140 12.80 6.01 3.01
N LYS A 141 11.69 6.57 2.48
CA LYS A 141 11.58 7.11 1.12
C LYS A 141 12.21 6.19 0.06
N ALA A 142 11.84 4.90 0.05
CA ALA A 142 12.53 3.89 -0.77
C ALA A 142 12.60 4.20 -2.28
N PHE A 143 11.56 4.82 -2.86
CA PHE A 143 11.57 5.19 -4.29
C PHE A 143 12.47 6.39 -4.57
N ASP A 144 12.61 7.32 -3.62
CA ASP A 144 13.42 8.53 -3.76
C ASP A 144 14.89 8.30 -3.37
N SER A 145 15.15 7.36 -2.45
CA SER A 145 16.47 7.09 -1.88
C SER A 145 17.30 6.06 -2.64
N VAL A 146 16.68 5.20 -3.45
CA VAL A 146 17.40 4.19 -4.23
C VAL A 146 18.10 4.85 -5.41
N GLY A 147 19.42 4.99 -5.31
CA GLY A 147 20.21 5.59 -6.38
C GLY A 147 20.18 4.78 -7.68
N HIS A 148 20.07 5.46 -8.83
CA HIS A 148 19.98 4.82 -10.15
C HIS A 148 21.17 3.91 -10.49
N LYS A 149 22.37 4.20 -9.97
CA LYS A 149 23.54 3.30 -10.14
C LYS A 149 23.30 1.91 -9.53
N LEU A 150 22.56 1.82 -8.43
CA LEU A 150 22.21 0.55 -7.79
C LEU A 150 21.20 -0.23 -8.64
N LEU A 151 20.23 0.47 -9.25
CA LEU A 151 19.28 -0.11 -10.19
C LEU A 151 20.01 -0.78 -11.36
N VAL A 152 20.94 -0.07 -12.00
CA VAL A 152 21.74 -0.61 -13.12
C VAL A 152 22.54 -1.83 -12.70
N LYS A 153 23.21 -1.78 -11.54
CA LYS A 153 23.94 -2.93 -10.99
C LYS A 153 23.02 -4.12 -10.70
N ALA A 154 21.79 -3.89 -10.25
CA ALA A 154 20.81 -4.94 -10.02
C ALA A 154 20.40 -5.61 -11.34
N LEU A 155 20.11 -4.84 -12.38
CA LEU A 155 19.77 -5.36 -13.72
C LEU A 155 20.92 -6.20 -14.31
N GLN A 156 22.17 -5.73 -14.16
CA GLN A 156 23.36 -6.46 -14.58
C GLN A 156 23.54 -7.78 -13.79
N ARG A 157 23.30 -7.77 -12.47
CA ARG A 157 23.36 -8.98 -11.64
C ARG A 157 22.32 -10.03 -12.06
N MET A 158 21.17 -9.59 -12.56
CA MET A 158 20.14 -10.48 -13.13
C MET A 158 20.46 -10.96 -14.55
N ARG A 159 21.61 -10.56 -15.12
CA ARG A 159 22.07 -10.95 -16.46
C ARG A 159 21.09 -10.59 -17.58
N LEU A 160 20.42 -9.45 -17.44
CA LEU A 160 19.56 -8.94 -18.50
C LEU A 160 20.38 -8.42 -19.69
N PRO A 161 19.79 -8.38 -20.91
CA PRO A 161 20.47 -7.83 -22.08
C PRO A 161 20.99 -6.40 -21.83
N PRO A 162 22.19 -6.05 -22.34
CA PRO A 162 22.75 -4.70 -22.22
C PRO A 162 21.83 -3.61 -22.78
N ASP A 163 21.17 -3.89 -23.90
CA ASP A 163 20.25 -2.96 -24.55
C ASP A 163 19.04 -2.65 -23.66
N PHE A 164 18.49 -3.67 -23.00
CA PHE A 164 17.39 -3.49 -22.04
C PHE A 164 17.84 -2.65 -20.84
N THR A 165 19.02 -2.94 -20.29
CA THR A 165 19.58 -2.18 -19.16
C THR A 165 19.82 -0.73 -19.54
N THR A 166 20.29 -0.48 -20.77
CA THR A 166 20.50 0.85 -21.33
C THR A 166 19.17 1.59 -21.49
N MET A 167 18.14 0.92 -22.00
CA MET A 167 16.80 1.47 -22.15
C MET A 167 16.21 1.90 -20.80
N VAL A 168 16.31 1.05 -19.77
CA VAL A 168 15.87 1.41 -18.40
C VAL A 168 16.68 2.59 -17.86
N THR A 169 17.99 2.65 -18.13
CA THR A 169 18.83 3.78 -17.70
C THR A 169 18.37 5.11 -18.32
N TYR A 170 18.03 5.11 -19.60
CA TYR A 170 17.48 6.29 -20.28
C TYR A 170 16.15 6.75 -19.68
N LEU A 171 15.29 5.83 -19.23
CA LEU A 171 14.03 6.19 -18.56
C LEU A 171 14.22 6.95 -17.24
N TYR A 172 15.40 6.89 -16.62
CA TYR A 172 15.71 7.60 -15.38
C TYR A 172 16.64 8.80 -15.58
N THR A 173 16.99 9.15 -16.82
CA THR A 173 17.97 10.20 -17.12
C THR A 173 17.27 11.44 -17.67
N GLY A 174 17.51 12.61 -17.05
CA GLY A 174 17.03 13.89 -17.57
C GLY A 174 15.53 14.15 -17.39
N ASN A 175 14.86 13.39 -16.52
CA ASN A 175 13.44 13.60 -16.22
C ASN A 175 13.23 14.86 -15.37
N THR A 176 12.16 15.60 -15.66
CA THR A 176 11.72 16.76 -14.87
C THR A 176 10.24 16.61 -14.55
N THR A 177 9.86 16.85 -13.31
CA THR A 177 8.46 16.85 -12.86
C THR A 177 8.10 18.26 -12.42
N MET A 178 6.97 18.77 -12.89
CA MET A 178 6.36 19.99 -12.35
C MET A 178 5.37 19.61 -11.25
N VAL A 179 5.40 20.37 -10.16
CA VAL A 179 4.43 20.27 -9.07
C VAL A 179 3.32 21.30 -9.34
N GLU A 180 2.07 20.84 -9.40
CA GLU A 180 0.86 21.67 -9.50
C GLU A 180 0.27 21.97 -8.12
#